data_AF-A0A5A7N020-F1
#
_entry.id   AF-A0A5A7N020-F1
#
_cell.length_a   1.000
_cell.length_b   1.000
_cell.length_c   1.000
_cell.angle_alpha   90.00
_cell.angle_beta   90.00
_cell.angle_gamma   90.00
#
_symmetry.space_group_name_H-M   'P 1'
#
loop_
_entity.id
_entity.type
_entity.pdbx_description
1 polymer ?
#
loop_
_entity_poly.entity_id
_entity_poly.type
_entity_poly.pdbx_seq_one_letter_code
_entity_poly.pdbx_strand_id
1 'polypeptide(L)' 'MQNQSVGVEGCGEAGTIGACPSTMIAIMDALQPLGVTQLDMPATPYAVWQAIEKAKAVAQQVA' A
#
# COMPACT_ATOMS: atom_id res chain seq x y z
N MET A 1 -35.89 12.36 -7.11
CA MET A 1 -34.51 11.89 -7.29
C MET A 1 -34.52 10.91 -8.46
N GLN A 2 -34.00 11.33 -9.61
CA GLN A 2 -34.05 10.56 -10.85
C GLN A 2 -33.10 9.35 -10.74
N ASN A 3 -33.68 8.15 -10.72
CA ASN A 3 -32.95 6.89 -10.87
C ASN A 3 -32.50 6.82 -12.33
N GLN A 4 -31.23 6.47 -12.58
CA GLN A 4 -30.71 6.29 -13.92
C GLN A 4 -31.34 5.03 -14.54
N SER A 5 -32.15 5.21 -15.58
CA SER A 5 -32.95 4.17 -16.25
C SER A 5 -32.17 3.11 -17.05
N VAL A 6 -30.88 2.93 -16.81
CA VAL A 6 -30.10 1.78 -17.29
C VAL A 6 -29.10 1.43 -16.18
N GLY A 7 -29.08 0.17 -15.74
CA GLY A 7 -28.20 -0.35 -14.68
C GLY A 7 -26.73 -0.43 -15.08
N VAL A 8 -26.16 0.69 -15.53
CA VAL A 8 -24.74 0.84 -15.79
C VAL A 8 -24.15 1.61 -14.62
N GLU A 9 -23.45 0.89 -13.76
CA GLU A 9 -22.56 1.48 -12.76
C GLU A 9 -21.18 1.66 -13.42
N GLY A 10 -20.57 2.83 -13.23
CA GLY A 10 -19.25 3.15 -13.81
C GLY A 10 -18.15 2.31 -13.18
N CYS A 11 -17.87 1.12 -13.72
CA CYS A 11 -16.80 0.24 -13.25
C CYS A 11 -15.39 0.65 -13.75
N GLY A 12 -15.31 1.54 -14.74
CA GLY A 12 -14.07 1.85 -15.46
C GLY A 12 -12.94 2.42 -14.59
N GLU A 13 -13.28 3.20 -13.56
CA GLU A 13 -12.30 3.84 -12.67
C GLU A 13 -12.17 3.11 -11.31
N ALA A 14 -13.13 2.25 -10.97
CA ALA A 14 -13.14 1.51 -9.71
C ALA A 14 -11.91 0.60 -9.56
N GLY A 15 -11.44 0.00 -10.67
CA GLY A 15 -10.20 -0.78 -10.69
C GLY A 15 -8.96 0.05 -10.38
N THR A 16 -8.81 1.22 -10.98
CA THR A 16 -7.65 2.12 -10.78
C THR A 16 -7.67 2.76 -9.39
N ILE A 17 -8.84 3.13 -8.88
CA ILE A 17 -9.02 3.70 -7.53
C ILE A 17 -8.69 2.64 -6.46
N GLY A 18 -9.05 1.38 -6.68
CA GLY A 18 -8.74 0.28 -5.76
C GLY A 18 -7.32 -0.28 -5.88
N ALA A 19 -6.72 -0.23 -7.08
CA ALA A 19 -5.44 -0.88 -7.35
C ALA A 19 -4.27 -0.25 -6.58
N CYS A 20 -4.17 1.08 -6.53
CA CYS A 20 -3.11 1.79 -5.81
C CYS A 20 -3.11 1.46 -4.29
N PRO A 21 -4.22 1.64 -3.55
CA PRO A 21 -4.25 1.29 -2.13
C PRO A 21 -4.12 -0.21 -1.89
N SER A 22 -4.71 -1.07 -2.73
CA SER A 22 -4.59 -2.53 -2.57
C SER A 22 -3.15 -3.01 -2.73
N THR A 23 -2.42 -2.45 -3.70
CA THR A 23 -0.99 -2.76 -3.90
C THR A 23 -0.16 -2.31 -2.70
N MET A 24 -0.42 -1.12 -2.16
CA MET A 24 0.29 -0.62 -0.99
C MET A 24 -0.01 -1.44 0.27
N ILE A 25 -1.26 -1.87 0.47
CA ILE A 25 -1.65 -2.75 1.59
C ILE A 25 -0.93 -4.10 1.47
N ALA A 26 -0.87 -4.70 0.27
CA ALA A 26 -0.17 -5.96 0.05
C ALA A 26 1.34 -5.84 0.31
N ILE A 27 1.96 -4.72 -0.09
CA ILE A 27 3.37 -4.45 0.20
C ILE A 27 3.59 -4.27 1.71
N MET A 28 2.72 -3.52 2.40
CA MET A 28 2.82 -3.34 3.85
C MET A 28 2.66 -4.66 4.60
N ASP A 29 1.71 -5.52 4.22
CA ASP A 29 1.51 -6.84 4.81
C ASP A 29 2.77 -7.72 4.65
N ALA A 30 3.37 -7.74 3.46
CA ALA A 30 4.61 -8.47 3.18
C ALA A 30 5.82 -7.95 3.99
N LEU A 31 5.86 -6.67 4.31
CA LEU A 31 6.95 -6.03 5.05
C LEU A 31 6.74 -6.01 6.57
N GLN A 32 5.52 -6.23 7.06
CA GLN A 32 5.18 -6.33 8.49
C GLN A 32 6.09 -7.31 9.27
N PRO A 33 6.36 -8.55 8.80
CA PRO A 33 7.25 -9.47 9.52
C PRO A 33 8.71 -8.98 9.58
N LEU A 34 9.10 -8.02 8.75
CA LEU A 34 10.43 -7.39 8.76
C LEU A 34 10.50 -6.18 9.71
N GLY A 35 9.40 -5.85 10.40
CA GLY A 35 9.32 -4.71 11.32
C GLY A 35 9.07 -3.36 10.66
N VAL A 36 8.69 -3.34 9.37
CA VAL A 36 8.35 -2.10 8.67
C VAL A 36 6.93 -1.67 9.05
N THR A 37 6.79 -0.44 9.55
CA THR A 37 5.50 0.11 10.02
C THR A 37 4.98 1.26 9.15
N GLN A 38 5.86 1.89 8.37
CA GLN A 38 5.47 2.96 7.44
C GLN A 38 6.25 2.84 6.14
N LEU A 39 5.58 3.15 5.03
CA LEU A 39 6.17 3.20 3.70
C LEU A 39 5.47 4.31 2.91
N ASP A 40 6.24 5.28 2.42
CA ASP A 40 5.72 6.34 1.57
C ASP A 40 5.43 5.84 0.15
N MET A 41 4.38 6.38 -0.47
CA MET A 41 4.09 6.15 -1.88
C MET A 41 5.00 7.01 -2.78
N PRO A 42 5.47 6.50 -3.93
CA PRO A 42 5.33 5.13 -4.43
C PRO A 42 6.35 4.17 -3.80
N ALA A 43 5.95 2.90 -3.62
CA ALA A 43 6.78 1.80 -3.10
C ALA A 43 7.89 1.36 -4.07
N THR A 44 8.80 2.27 -4.41
CA THR A 44 9.97 1.96 -5.25
C THR A 44 10.87 0.93 -4.56
N PRO A 45 11.63 0.11 -5.32
CA PRO A 45 12.56 -0.84 -4.73
C PRO A 45 13.56 -0.20 -3.74
N TYR A 46 13.99 1.04 -4.02
CA TYR A 46 14.87 1.79 -3.13
C TYR A 46 14.18 2.19 -1.82
N ALA A 47 12.94 2.70 -1.89
CA ALA A 47 12.17 3.06 -0.69
C ALA A 47 11.88 1.84 0.19
N VAL A 48 11.55 0.69 -0.42
CA VAL A 48 11.35 -0.58 0.28
C VAL A 48 12.64 -1.04 0.97
N TRP A 49 13.77 -1.02 0.26
CA TRP A 49 15.07 -1.36 0.85
C TRP A 49 15.41 -0.46 2.03
N GLN A 50 15.26 0.87 1.88
CA GLN A 50 15.51 1.81 2.98
C GLN A 50 14.58 1.56 4.18
N ALA A 51 13.31 1.21 3.96
CA ALA A 51 12.36 0.90 5.03
C ALA A 51 12.78 -0.34 5.82
N ILE A 52 13.23 -1.40 5.13
CA ILE A 52 13.75 -2.62 5.76
C ILE A 52 15.01 -2.32 6.57
N GLU A 53 15.96 -1.56 6.02
CA GLU A 53 17.20 -1.22 6.73
C GLU A 53 16.93 -0.35 7.97
N LYS A 54 15.99 0.61 7.89
CA LYS A 54 15.54 1.39 9.05
C LYS A 54 14.91 0.50 10.12
N ALA A 55 14.04 -0.44 9.73
CA ALA A 55 13.41 -1.37 10.67
C ALA A 55 14.43 -2.24 11.41
N LYS A 56 15.45 -2.75 10.70
CA LYS A 56 16.57 -3.49 11.30
C LYS A 56 17.39 -2.62 12.27
N ALA A 57 17.70 -1.38 11.90
CA ALA A 57 18.45 -0.46 12.75
C ALA A 57 17.71 -0.11 14.05
N VAL A 58 16.38 0.05 13.99
CA VAL A 58 15.54 0.25 15.18
C VAL A 58 15.57 -1.01 16.06
N ALA A 59 15.44 -2.20 15.49
CA ALA A 59 15.50 -3.45 16.25
C ALA A 59 16.85 -3.63 16.99
N GLN A 60 17.95 -3.14 16.43
CA GLN A 60 19.29 -3.17 17.05
C GLN A 60 19.48 -2.14 18.17
N GLN A 61 18.74 -1.03 18.19
CA GLN A 61 18.86 0.01 19.22
C GLN A 61 18.09 -0.30 20.51
N VAL A 62 17.14 -1.24 20.45
CA VAL A 62 16.30 -1.64 21.60
C VAL A 62 16.87 -2.86 22.33
N ALA A 63 17.94 -3.47 21.79
CA ALA A 63 18.72 -4.54 22.42
C ALA A 63 19.94 -3.99 23.16
#